data_AF-A0A6P1NZ61-F1
#
_entry.id   AF-A0A6P1NZ61-F1
#
_cell.length_a   1.000
_cell.length_b   1.000
_cell.length_c   1.000
_cell.angle_alpha   90.00
_cell.angle_beta   90.00
_cell.angle_gamma   90.00
#
_symmetry.space_group_name_H-M   'P 1'
#
loop_
_entity.id
_entity.type
_entity.pdbx_description
1 polymer ?
#
loop_
_entity_poly.entity_id
_entity_poly.type
_entity_poly.pdbx_seq_one_letter_code
_entity_poly.pdbx_strand_id
1 'polypeptide(L)'
;METRIAEAVMHPKTRGAVWNILAGFGLGQDVDDVVADTAESALKASGSFDPELGHVQGWVLTIAKRRAYDHAKRAGAKGRLQGRLEGESDGPDPALNLVEDDFAQEVVERLAASAESRQILALTEKLVANPDSFRRVAALWMVYQGSVPKASAALGISQEALRDSRREVVRCAHVVRKAVAARSAGDPVTVGTLLGCLPVEGNEDGSWARALSVAVVRAGGFGKVTAASMAEVTGYSLNTCRQYVVEAHWLLQVARTVLEGVETAGAGPEANHH
;
A
#
# COMPACT_ATOMS: atom_id res chain seq x y z
N MET A 1 -29.95 5.30 4.10
CA MET A 1 -28.83 4.56 3.46
C MET A 1 -28.26 5.36 2.29
N GLU A 2 -29.11 5.78 1.35
CA GLU A 2 -28.72 6.61 0.20
C GLU A 2 -27.94 7.88 0.59
N THR A 3 -28.37 8.62 1.61
CA THR A 3 -27.64 9.80 2.13
C THR A 3 -26.21 9.46 2.58
N ARG A 4 -26.03 8.33 3.28
CA ARG A 4 -24.71 7.87 3.74
C ARG A 4 -23.82 7.40 2.58
N ILE A 5 -24.43 6.88 1.52
CA ILE A 5 -23.73 6.50 0.28
C ILE A 5 -23.28 7.77 -0.46
N ALA A 6 -24.17 8.76 -0.61
CA ALA A 6 -23.84 10.03 -1.24
C ALA A 6 -22.69 10.75 -0.50
N GLU A 7 -22.77 10.84 0.83
CA GLU A 7 -21.68 11.38 1.65
C GLU A 7 -20.38 10.61 1.45
N ALA A 8 -20.43 9.27 1.43
CA ALA A 8 -19.25 8.44 1.25
C ALA A 8 -18.63 8.54 -0.15
N VAL A 9 -19.45 8.77 -1.18
CA VAL A 9 -19.00 8.99 -2.56
C VAL A 9 -18.36 10.37 -2.70
N MET A 10 -18.99 11.41 -2.14
CA MET A 10 -18.47 12.78 -2.18
C MET A 10 -17.28 13.00 -1.24
N HIS A 11 -17.02 12.06 -0.33
CA HIS A 11 -15.88 12.13 0.56
C HIS A 11 -14.56 12.21 -0.22
N PRO A 12 -13.62 13.13 0.11
CA PRO A 12 -12.37 13.35 -0.65
C PRO A 12 -11.54 12.08 -0.88
N LYS A 13 -11.56 11.15 0.08
CA LYS A 13 -10.90 9.83 -0.04
C LYS A 13 -11.38 9.01 -1.25
N THR A 14 -12.64 9.12 -1.64
CA THR A 14 -13.19 8.36 -2.78
C THR A 14 -12.66 8.89 -4.09
N ARG A 15 -12.73 10.22 -4.28
CA ARG A 15 -12.12 10.90 -5.44
C ARG A 15 -10.62 10.65 -5.52
N GLY A 16 -9.91 10.79 -4.40
CA GLY A 16 -8.46 10.52 -4.35
C GLY A 16 -8.10 9.08 -4.67
N ALA A 17 -8.91 8.10 -4.24
CA ALA A 17 -8.69 6.70 -4.57
C ALA A 17 -8.92 6.39 -6.07
N VAL A 18 -9.94 7.00 -6.68
CA VAL A 18 -10.20 6.89 -8.12
C VAL A 18 -9.08 7.55 -8.92
N TRP A 19 -8.72 8.78 -8.55
CA TRP A 19 -7.62 9.53 -9.16
C TRP A 19 -6.32 8.75 -9.11
N ASN A 20 -5.90 8.23 -7.94
CA ASN A 20 -4.65 7.47 -7.81
C ASN A 20 -4.58 6.28 -8.77
N ILE A 21 -5.70 5.61 -9.04
CA ILE A 21 -5.76 4.49 -9.98
C ILE A 21 -5.70 5.00 -11.42
N LEU A 22 -6.60 5.90 -11.82
CA LEU A 22 -6.69 6.38 -13.20
C LEU A 22 -5.45 7.18 -13.63
N ALA A 23 -4.86 7.91 -12.69
CA ALA A 23 -3.61 8.62 -12.87
C ALA A 23 -2.45 7.67 -13.26
N GLY A 24 -2.43 6.45 -12.72
CA GLY A 24 -1.47 5.42 -13.11
C GLY A 24 -1.58 5.00 -14.59
N PHE A 25 -2.72 5.27 -15.24
CA PHE A 25 -3.01 4.92 -16.63
C PHE A 25 -3.10 6.13 -17.56
N GLY A 26 -2.77 7.35 -17.10
CA GLY A 26 -2.91 8.56 -17.92
C GLY A 26 -4.36 9.05 -18.09
N LEU A 27 -5.31 8.57 -17.28
CA LEU A 27 -6.75 8.84 -17.41
C LEU A 27 -7.27 9.77 -16.29
N GLY A 28 -6.43 10.68 -15.81
CA GLY A 28 -6.75 11.54 -14.67
C GLY A 28 -7.96 12.45 -14.91
N GLN A 29 -8.22 12.80 -16.17
CA GLN A 29 -9.38 13.58 -16.57
C GLN A 29 -10.71 12.84 -16.42
N ASP A 30 -10.71 11.51 -16.35
CA ASP A 30 -11.93 10.68 -16.27
C ASP A 30 -12.39 10.45 -14.81
N VAL A 31 -11.77 11.12 -13.84
CA VAL A 31 -12.04 10.88 -12.41
C VAL A 31 -13.46 11.23 -12.02
N ASP A 32 -14.00 12.33 -12.53
CA ASP A 32 -15.37 12.75 -12.27
C ASP A 32 -16.39 11.72 -12.78
N ASP A 33 -16.17 11.21 -13.99
CA ASP A 33 -17.02 10.19 -14.60
C ASP A 33 -17.02 8.89 -13.79
N VAL A 34 -15.84 8.44 -13.35
CA VAL A 34 -15.74 7.22 -12.55
C VAL A 34 -16.30 7.42 -11.13
N VAL A 35 -16.22 8.62 -10.57
CA VAL A 35 -16.89 8.94 -9.30
C VAL A 35 -18.42 8.93 -9.46
N ALA A 36 -18.95 9.45 -10.58
CA ALA A 36 -20.37 9.37 -10.89
C ALA A 36 -20.85 7.92 -11.07
N ASP A 37 -20.11 7.09 -11.83
CA ASP A 37 -20.36 5.66 -11.98
C ASP A 37 -20.34 4.91 -10.64
N THR A 38 -19.47 5.34 -9.73
CA THR A 38 -19.38 4.80 -8.38
C THR A 38 -20.65 5.09 -7.60
N ALA A 39 -21.20 6.30 -7.70
CA ALA A 39 -22.46 6.68 -7.06
C ALA A 39 -23.60 5.80 -7.55
N GLU A 40 -23.75 5.67 -8.87
CA GLU A 40 -24.80 4.85 -9.49
C GLU A 40 -24.71 3.37 -9.05
N SER A 41 -23.48 2.84 -9.00
CA SER A 41 -23.22 1.45 -8.62
C SER A 41 -23.49 1.20 -7.14
N ALA A 42 -23.10 2.13 -6.27
CA ALA A 42 -23.34 2.01 -4.84
C ALA A 42 -24.83 2.11 -4.51
N LEU A 43 -25.59 2.96 -5.21
CA LEU A 43 -27.04 3.03 -5.06
C LEU A 43 -27.73 1.74 -5.51
N LYS A 44 -27.37 1.20 -6.68
CA LYS A 44 -27.89 -0.09 -7.19
C LYS A 44 -27.56 -1.26 -6.26
N ALA A 45 -26.39 -1.23 -5.63
CA ALA A 45 -25.92 -2.28 -4.73
C ALA A 45 -26.30 -2.05 -3.25
N SER A 46 -27.03 -0.98 -2.93
CA SER A 46 -27.30 -0.54 -1.55
C SER A 46 -27.93 -1.61 -0.66
N GLY A 47 -28.77 -2.48 -1.22
CA GLY A 47 -29.39 -3.62 -0.52
C GLY A 47 -28.45 -4.79 -0.19
N SER A 48 -27.23 -4.80 -0.74
CA SER A 48 -26.20 -5.83 -0.45
C SER A 48 -25.13 -5.36 0.54
N PHE A 49 -25.27 -4.15 1.08
CA PHE A 49 -24.39 -3.67 2.14
C PHE A 49 -24.68 -4.40 3.45
N ASP A 50 -23.62 -4.98 4.02
CA ASP A 50 -23.65 -5.64 5.32
C ASP A 50 -22.84 -4.81 6.33
N PRO A 51 -23.49 -4.23 7.36
CA PRO A 51 -22.81 -3.47 8.42
C PRO A 51 -21.76 -4.27 9.19
N GLU A 52 -21.91 -5.60 9.30
CA GLU A 52 -20.97 -6.47 10.01
C GLU A 52 -19.64 -6.64 9.25
N LEU A 53 -19.65 -6.41 7.91
CA LEU A 53 -18.47 -6.49 7.06
C LEU A 53 -17.70 -5.16 6.95
N GLY A 54 -18.23 -4.07 7.52
CA GLY A 54 -17.54 -2.80 7.63
C GLY A 54 -18.42 -1.56 7.43
N HIS A 55 -17.78 -0.39 7.49
CA HIS A 55 -18.45 0.90 7.36
C HIS A 55 -18.66 1.30 5.90
N VAL A 56 -19.75 2.04 5.64
CA VAL A 56 -20.20 2.47 4.29
C VAL A 56 -19.08 3.12 3.48
N GLN A 57 -18.21 3.92 4.11
CA GLN A 57 -17.05 4.53 3.44
C GLN A 57 -16.08 3.49 2.84
N GLY A 58 -15.77 2.43 3.59
CA GLY A 58 -14.87 1.37 3.12
C GLY A 58 -15.49 0.53 2.01
N TRP A 59 -16.80 0.30 2.09
CA TRP A 59 -17.57 -0.37 1.05
C TRP A 59 -17.63 0.45 -0.25
N VAL A 60 -17.95 1.75 -0.16
CA VAL A 60 -17.94 2.67 -1.31
C VAL A 60 -16.54 2.78 -1.93
N LEU A 61 -15.48 2.86 -1.12
CA LEU A 61 -14.11 2.85 -1.61
C LEU A 61 -13.77 1.58 -2.41
N THR A 62 -14.34 0.44 -2.04
CA THR A 62 -14.15 -0.82 -2.78
C THR A 62 -14.83 -0.77 -4.15
N ILE A 63 -16.05 -0.24 -4.21
CA ILE A 63 -16.78 -0.01 -5.47
C ILE A 63 -16.01 0.98 -6.35
N ALA A 64 -15.53 2.09 -5.77
CA ALA A 64 -14.79 3.14 -6.47
C ALA A 64 -13.51 2.61 -7.13
N LYS A 65 -12.71 1.85 -6.37
CA LYS A 65 -11.49 1.22 -6.90
C LYS A 65 -11.79 0.26 -8.03
N ARG A 66 -12.84 -0.56 -7.87
CA ARG A 66 -13.28 -1.49 -8.92
C ARG A 66 -13.68 -0.74 -10.19
N ARG A 67 -14.45 0.34 -10.07
CA ARG A 67 -14.86 1.16 -11.22
C ARG A 67 -13.67 1.82 -11.92
N ALA A 68 -12.70 2.32 -11.16
CA ALA A 68 -11.48 2.88 -11.72
C ALA A 68 -10.65 1.84 -12.51
N TYR A 69 -10.48 0.62 -11.99
CA TYR A 69 -9.79 -0.45 -12.71
C TYR A 69 -10.56 -0.93 -13.95
N ASP A 70 -11.88 -1.08 -13.85
CA ASP A 70 -12.72 -1.47 -14.99
C ASP A 70 -12.69 -0.41 -16.10
N HIS A 71 -12.67 0.87 -15.72
CA HIS A 71 -12.53 1.99 -16.65
C HIS A 71 -11.16 2.00 -17.32
N ALA A 72 -10.07 1.92 -16.55
CA ALA A 72 -8.71 1.85 -17.08
C ALA A 72 -8.51 0.65 -18.02
N LYS A 73 -9.10 -0.52 -17.70
CA LYS A 73 -9.05 -1.69 -18.56
C LYS A 73 -9.80 -1.48 -19.88
N ARG A 74 -10.97 -0.85 -19.84
CA ARG A 74 -11.77 -0.50 -21.04
C ARG A 74 -11.05 0.54 -21.90
N ALA A 75 -10.51 1.59 -21.30
CA ALA A 75 -9.74 2.61 -21.98
C ALA A 75 -8.46 2.03 -22.61
N GLY A 76 -7.73 1.15 -21.92
CA GLY A 76 -6.58 0.46 -22.49
C GLY A 76 -6.93 -0.51 -23.63
N ALA A 77 -8.10 -1.17 -23.56
CA ALA A 77 -8.60 -1.99 -24.67
C ALA A 77 -9.01 -1.14 -25.89
N LYS A 78 -9.63 0.03 -25.64
CA LYS A 78 -9.99 1.01 -26.66
C LYS A 78 -8.75 1.65 -27.29
N GLY A 79 -7.76 2.05 -26.51
CA GLY A 79 -6.49 2.60 -27.00
C GLY A 79 -5.67 1.61 -27.83
N ARG A 80 -5.70 0.31 -27.50
CA ARG A 80 -5.08 -0.73 -28.36
C ARG A 80 -5.83 -0.99 -29.66
N LEU A 81 -7.16 -0.80 -29.65
CA LEU A 81 -8.00 -0.90 -30.84
C LEU A 81 -7.86 0.35 -31.72
N GLN A 82 -7.74 1.52 -31.09
CA GLN A 82 -7.64 2.84 -31.72
C GLN A 82 -6.22 3.11 -32.25
N GLY A 83 -5.16 2.72 -31.54
CA GLY A 83 -3.78 2.72 -32.07
C GLY A 83 -3.54 1.70 -33.20
N ARG A 84 -4.49 0.77 -33.43
CA ARG A 84 -4.53 -0.07 -34.64
C ARG A 84 -5.25 0.61 -35.82
N LEU A 85 -6.03 1.65 -35.55
CA LEU A 85 -6.84 2.40 -36.53
C LEU A 85 -6.23 3.77 -36.86
N GLU A 86 -5.46 4.38 -35.95
CA GLU A 86 -4.93 5.76 -36.02
C GLU A 86 -3.44 5.85 -36.39
N GLY A 87 -2.94 4.94 -37.23
CA GLY A 87 -1.62 5.10 -37.85
C GLY A 87 -1.51 6.27 -38.85
N GLU A 88 -2.32 7.34 -38.71
CA GLU A 88 -2.42 8.44 -39.67
C GLU A 88 -2.73 9.79 -38.97
N SER A 89 -1.77 10.70 -39.09
CA SER A 89 -1.80 12.17 -38.87
C SER A 89 -1.45 12.75 -37.49
N ASP A 90 -0.49 13.67 -37.56
CA ASP A 90 0.29 14.38 -36.54
C ASP A 90 0.00 15.89 -36.71
N GLY A 91 -0.30 16.64 -35.65
CA GLY A 91 0.60 17.67 -35.12
C GLY A 91 -0.12 18.79 -34.33
N PRO A 92 0.58 19.60 -33.49
CA PRO A 92 -0.01 20.38 -32.38
C PRO A 92 -0.06 21.93 -32.57
N ASP A 93 -0.97 22.58 -31.84
CA ASP A 93 -1.38 24.01 -31.86
C ASP A 93 -0.72 24.85 -30.72
N PRO A 94 -0.27 26.11 -30.94
CA PRO A 94 0.60 26.86 -30.01
C PRO A 94 -0.06 27.48 -28.75
N ALA A 95 -1.28 27.09 -28.37
CA ALA A 95 -1.94 27.55 -27.14
C ALA A 95 -1.48 26.81 -25.85
N LEU A 96 -0.55 25.87 -25.98
CA LEU A 96 -0.13 24.92 -24.93
C LEU A 96 0.88 25.48 -23.91
N ASN A 97 1.58 26.57 -24.22
CA ASN A 97 2.78 26.96 -23.44
C ASN A 97 2.51 27.62 -22.07
N LEU A 98 1.28 28.04 -21.73
CA LEU A 98 0.96 28.55 -20.38
C LEU A 98 0.30 27.50 -19.46
N VAL A 99 -0.23 26.41 -20.03
CA VAL A 99 -0.76 25.25 -19.28
C VAL A 99 0.36 24.24 -19.00
N GLU A 100 1.43 24.27 -19.80
CA GLU A 100 2.57 23.36 -19.69
C GLU A 100 3.35 23.45 -18.38
N ASP A 101 3.48 24.62 -17.73
CA ASP A 101 4.28 24.74 -16.50
C ASP A 101 3.57 24.12 -15.27
N ASP A 102 2.26 24.34 -15.11
CA ASP A 102 1.46 23.68 -14.05
C ASP A 102 1.27 22.19 -14.36
N PHE A 103 1.09 21.82 -15.63
CA PHE A 103 1.01 20.42 -16.04
C PHE A 103 2.35 19.69 -15.87
N ALA A 104 3.48 20.33 -16.18
CA ALA A 104 4.80 19.76 -15.96
C ALA A 104 5.07 19.58 -14.47
N GLN A 105 4.70 20.53 -13.62
CA GLN A 105 4.81 20.39 -12.17
C GLN A 105 3.90 19.27 -11.64
N GLU A 106 2.63 19.19 -12.05
CA GLU A 106 1.72 18.11 -11.69
C GLU A 106 2.21 16.74 -12.20
N VAL A 107 2.72 16.68 -13.43
CA VAL A 107 3.30 15.47 -14.04
C VAL A 107 4.58 15.07 -13.31
N VAL A 108 5.43 16.01 -12.91
CA VAL A 108 6.64 15.74 -12.12
C VAL A 108 6.28 15.23 -10.73
N GLU A 109 5.34 15.88 -10.03
CA GLU A 109 4.84 15.42 -8.73
C GLU A 109 4.18 14.05 -8.82
N ARG A 110 3.45 13.78 -9.91
CA ARG A 110 2.80 12.50 -10.18
C ARG A 110 3.77 11.41 -10.61
N LEU A 111 4.78 11.74 -11.41
CA LEU A 111 5.87 10.83 -11.75
C LEU A 111 6.71 10.52 -10.51
N ALA A 112 6.94 11.50 -9.64
CA ALA A 112 7.59 11.31 -8.36
C ALA A 112 6.75 10.43 -7.43
N ALA A 113 5.45 10.70 -7.27
CA ALA A 113 4.54 9.86 -6.48
C ALA A 113 4.43 8.43 -7.02
N SER A 114 4.45 8.28 -8.35
CA SER A 114 4.45 6.98 -9.04
C SER A 114 5.77 6.25 -8.87
N ALA A 115 6.91 6.96 -8.97
CA ALA A 115 8.24 6.42 -8.74
C ALA A 115 8.42 5.99 -7.28
N GLU A 116 7.99 6.82 -6.33
CA GLU A 116 7.98 6.52 -4.89
C GLU A 116 7.10 5.29 -4.61
N SER A 117 5.89 5.25 -5.15
CA SER A 117 4.99 4.09 -5.00
C SER A 117 5.59 2.80 -5.57
N ARG A 118 6.21 2.86 -6.76
CA ARG A 118 6.91 1.73 -7.37
C ARG A 118 8.12 1.30 -6.54
N GLN A 119 8.88 2.24 -6.03
CA GLN A 119 10.03 1.98 -5.17
C GLN A 119 9.58 1.30 -3.88
N ILE A 120 8.54 1.80 -3.22
CA ILE A 120 7.97 1.20 -2.01
C ILE A 120 7.50 -0.22 -2.31
N LEU A 121 6.76 -0.45 -3.40
CA LEU A 121 6.31 -1.79 -3.78
C LEU A 121 7.47 -2.75 -4.06
N ALA A 122 8.48 -2.31 -4.82
CA ALA A 122 9.66 -3.11 -5.16
C ALA A 122 10.49 -3.46 -3.91
N LEU A 123 10.69 -2.51 -3.01
CA LEU A 123 11.37 -2.75 -1.73
C LEU A 123 10.55 -3.66 -0.83
N THR A 124 9.22 -3.48 -0.78
CA THR A 124 8.33 -4.36 -0.01
C THR A 124 8.38 -5.80 -0.52
N GLU A 125 8.34 -6.00 -1.84
CA GLU A 125 8.48 -7.34 -2.45
C GLU A 125 9.81 -8.00 -2.09
N LYS A 126 10.89 -7.23 -2.07
CA LYS A 126 12.24 -7.73 -1.73
C LYS A 126 12.43 -8.02 -0.23
N LEU A 127 11.78 -7.24 0.64
CA LEU A 127 12.05 -7.22 2.09
C LEU A 127 10.98 -7.91 2.93
N VAL A 128 9.84 -8.29 2.34
CA VAL A 128 8.85 -9.14 3.01
C VAL A 128 9.51 -10.46 3.42
N ALA A 129 9.23 -10.96 4.63
CA ALA A 129 9.89 -12.18 5.12
C ALA A 129 9.49 -13.40 4.28
N ASN A 130 8.22 -13.47 3.86
CA ASN A 130 7.73 -14.49 2.94
C ASN A 130 7.37 -13.91 1.56
N PRO A 131 8.12 -14.22 0.49
CA PRO A 131 7.83 -13.76 -0.87
C PRO A 131 6.43 -14.14 -1.37
N ASP A 132 5.90 -15.30 -0.93
CA ASP A 132 4.56 -15.71 -1.32
C ASP A 132 3.47 -14.85 -0.69
N SER A 133 3.72 -14.21 0.45
CA SER A 133 2.79 -13.25 1.04
C SER A 133 2.57 -12.06 0.10
N PHE A 134 3.63 -11.52 -0.51
CA PHE A 134 3.50 -10.43 -1.48
C PHE A 134 2.70 -10.87 -2.71
N ARG A 135 3.01 -12.04 -3.28
CA ARG A 135 2.28 -12.59 -4.45
C ARG A 135 0.78 -12.78 -4.16
N ARG A 136 0.44 -13.34 -3.00
CA ARG A 136 -0.96 -13.55 -2.57
C ARG A 136 -1.69 -12.22 -2.39
N VAL A 137 -1.05 -11.23 -1.80
CA VAL A 137 -1.64 -9.89 -1.60
C VAL A 137 -1.80 -9.15 -2.92
N ALA A 138 -0.82 -9.25 -3.83
CA ALA A 138 -0.92 -8.72 -5.17
C ALA A 138 -2.10 -9.36 -5.93
N ALA A 139 -2.23 -10.68 -5.89
CA ALA A 139 -3.35 -11.40 -6.51
C ALA A 139 -4.70 -11.01 -5.88
N LEU A 140 -4.78 -10.89 -4.55
CA LEU A 140 -5.96 -10.43 -3.83
C LEU A 140 -6.47 -9.10 -4.39
N TRP A 141 -5.58 -8.13 -4.60
CA TRP A 141 -5.97 -6.80 -5.08
C TRP A 141 -6.17 -6.73 -6.60
N MET A 142 -5.25 -7.29 -7.39
CA MET A 142 -5.24 -7.15 -8.84
C MET A 142 -6.22 -8.09 -9.55
N VAL A 143 -6.38 -9.32 -9.05
CA VAL A 143 -7.20 -10.35 -9.69
C VAL A 143 -8.56 -10.48 -9.01
N TYR A 144 -8.56 -10.53 -7.67
CA TYR A 144 -9.75 -10.80 -6.88
C TYR A 144 -10.42 -9.55 -6.29
N GLN A 145 -9.94 -8.35 -6.65
CA GLN A 145 -10.55 -7.05 -6.31
C GLN A 145 -10.79 -6.85 -4.81
N GLY A 146 -9.91 -7.41 -3.97
CA GLY A 146 -9.99 -7.33 -2.50
C GLY A 146 -10.91 -8.37 -1.85
N SER A 147 -11.51 -9.28 -2.63
CA SER A 147 -12.39 -10.33 -2.08
C SER A 147 -11.59 -11.48 -1.46
N VAL A 148 -11.43 -11.44 -0.13
CA VAL A 148 -10.74 -12.48 0.65
C VAL A 148 -11.33 -13.88 0.42
N PRO A 149 -12.67 -14.10 0.43
CA PRO A 149 -13.22 -15.43 0.18
C PRO A 149 -12.89 -15.99 -1.20
N LYS A 150 -13.00 -15.17 -2.27
CA LYS A 150 -12.70 -15.60 -3.63
C LYS A 150 -11.20 -15.90 -3.83
N ALA A 151 -10.34 -15.02 -3.31
CA ALA A 151 -8.90 -15.20 -3.38
C ALA A 151 -8.45 -16.44 -2.60
N SER A 152 -8.97 -16.64 -1.38
CA SER A 152 -8.68 -17.81 -0.55
C SER A 152 -9.07 -19.11 -1.26
N ALA A 153 -10.27 -19.18 -1.83
CA ALA A 153 -10.72 -20.36 -2.58
C ALA A 153 -9.86 -20.63 -3.83
N ALA A 154 -9.53 -19.58 -4.60
CA ALA A 154 -8.77 -19.73 -5.84
C ALA A 154 -7.28 -20.02 -5.61
N LEU A 155 -6.69 -19.53 -4.50
CA LEU A 155 -5.30 -19.76 -4.13
C LEU A 155 -5.10 -21.05 -3.31
N GLY A 156 -6.18 -21.73 -2.92
CA GLY A 156 -6.10 -22.97 -2.13
C GLY A 156 -5.58 -22.80 -0.71
N ILE A 157 -5.78 -21.63 -0.10
CA ILE A 157 -5.32 -21.31 1.27
C ILE A 157 -6.49 -20.86 2.15
N SER A 158 -6.35 -20.96 3.47
CA SER A 158 -7.36 -20.44 4.39
C SER A 158 -7.47 -18.92 4.31
N GLN A 159 -8.66 -18.37 4.63
CA GLN A 159 -8.85 -16.93 4.70
C GLN A 159 -7.96 -16.28 5.78
N GLU A 160 -7.68 -17.01 6.87
CA GLU A 160 -6.78 -16.58 7.93
C GLU A 160 -5.35 -16.44 7.43
N ALA A 161 -4.81 -17.45 6.73
CA ALA A 161 -3.49 -17.38 6.13
C ALA A 161 -3.36 -16.23 5.11
N LEU A 162 -4.44 -15.93 4.36
CA LEU A 162 -4.47 -14.78 3.45
C LEU A 162 -4.50 -13.44 4.21
N ARG A 163 -5.20 -13.37 5.36
CA ARG A 163 -5.19 -12.19 6.24
C ARG A 163 -3.82 -12.00 6.89
N ASP A 164 -3.12 -13.07 7.23
CA ASP A 164 -1.73 -13.04 7.72
C ASP A 164 -0.77 -12.50 6.67
N SER A 165 -0.79 -13.05 5.45
CA SER A 165 -0.01 -12.53 4.33
C SER A 165 -0.29 -11.04 4.10
N ARG A 166 -1.56 -10.62 4.22
CA ARG A 166 -1.92 -9.20 4.12
C ARG A 166 -1.33 -8.37 5.26
N ARG A 167 -1.43 -8.81 6.52
CA ARG A 167 -0.85 -8.10 7.67
C ARG A 167 0.65 -7.91 7.50
N GLU A 168 1.35 -8.98 7.16
CA GLU A 168 2.81 -8.98 6.95
C GLU A 168 3.22 -7.95 5.88
N VAL A 169 2.62 -8.02 4.69
CA VAL A 169 2.94 -7.11 3.57
C VAL A 169 2.60 -5.67 3.92
N VAL A 170 1.46 -5.40 4.57
CA VAL A 170 1.07 -4.04 4.95
C VAL A 170 2.01 -3.46 5.99
N ARG A 171 2.44 -4.24 6.99
CA ARG A 171 3.40 -3.80 8.01
C ARG A 171 4.77 -3.52 7.38
N CYS A 172 5.26 -4.41 6.51
CA CYS A 172 6.51 -4.19 5.76
C CYS A 172 6.43 -2.91 4.91
N ALA A 173 5.38 -2.75 4.11
CA ALA A 173 5.18 -1.56 3.27
C ALA A 173 5.09 -0.27 4.09
N HIS A 174 4.48 -0.31 5.28
CA HIS A 174 4.45 0.83 6.18
C HIS A 174 5.85 1.26 6.59
N VAL A 175 6.67 0.31 7.04
CA VAL A 175 8.05 0.54 7.48
C VAL A 175 8.90 1.04 6.32
N VAL A 176 8.84 0.38 5.16
CA VAL A 176 9.55 0.78 3.94
C VAL A 176 9.23 2.22 3.58
N ARG A 177 7.94 2.59 3.53
CA ARG A 177 7.52 3.96 3.23
C ARG A 177 8.10 4.97 4.22
N LYS A 178 8.02 4.69 5.52
CA LYS A 178 8.55 5.58 6.56
C LYS A 178 10.08 5.71 6.48
N ALA A 179 10.78 4.61 6.22
CA ALA A 179 12.22 4.59 6.07
C ALA A 179 12.70 5.31 4.80
N VAL A 180 12.00 5.15 3.66
CA VAL A 180 12.26 5.92 2.44
C VAL A 180 12.09 7.41 2.69
N ALA A 181 11.01 7.81 3.37
CA ALA A 181 10.76 9.22 3.70
C ALA A 181 11.86 9.81 4.61
N ALA A 182 12.23 9.10 5.67
CA ALA A 182 13.30 9.52 6.59
C ALA A 182 14.66 9.61 5.87
N ARG A 183 14.97 8.66 4.98
CA ARG A 183 16.19 8.71 4.15
C ARG A 183 16.19 9.93 3.22
N SER A 184 15.07 10.20 2.55
CA SER A 184 14.93 11.37 1.67
C SER A 184 15.04 12.69 2.43
N ALA A 185 14.65 12.72 3.71
CA ALA A 185 14.83 13.86 4.60
C ALA A 185 16.28 14.01 5.14
N GLY A 186 17.15 13.02 4.91
CA GLY A 186 18.52 13.01 5.42
C GLY A 186 18.61 12.66 6.91
N ASP A 187 17.61 11.98 7.47
CA ASP A 187 17.59 11.62 8.88
C ASP A 187 18.73 10.62 9.20
N PRO A 188 19.47 10.82 10.32
CA PRO A 188 20.48 9.87 10.73
C PRO A 188 19.87 8.53 11.15
N VAL A 189 20.61 7.44 10.93
CA VAL A 189 20.22 6.09 11.37
C VAL A 189 20.39 5.98 12.88
N THR A 190 19.36 6.38 13.62
CA THR A 190 19.31 6.29 15.09
C THR A 190 18.23 5.31 15.56
N VAL A 191 18.32 4.88 16.81
CA VAL A 191 17.26 4.07 17.45
C VAL A 191 15.91 4.78 17.38
N GLY A 192 15.89 6.10 17.55
CA GLY A 192 14.66 6.90 17.46
C GLY A 192 14.05 6.87 16.06
N THR A 193 14.88 7.06 15.02
CA THR A 193 14.46 7.01 13.61
C THR A 193 13.89 5.65 13.25
N LEU A 194 14.56 4.56 13.66
CA LEU A 194 14.13 3.19 13.41
C LEU A 194 12.80 2.88 14.10
N LEU A 195 12.64 3.23 15.38
CA LEU A 195 11.38 3.05 16.11
C LEU A 195 10.25 3.90 15.51
N GLY A 196 10.55 5.08 14.99
CA GLY A 196 9.59 5.95 14.31
C GLY A 196 9.05 5.37 12.99
N CYS A 197 9.70 4.34 12.43
CA CYS A 197 9.23 3.66 11.23
C CYS A 197 8.18 2.57 11.51
N LEU A 198 8.06 2.10 12.76
CA LEU A 198 7.14 1.02 13.12
C LEU A 198 5.67 1.45 12.98
N PRO A 199 4.76 0.52 12.60
CA PRO A 199 3.36 0.83 12.42
C PRO A 199 2.66 1.17 13.76
N VAL A 200 1.98 2.31 13.82
CA VAL A 200 1.32 2.82 15.06
C VAL A 200 -0.21 2.66 15.06
N GLU A 201 -0.88 2.39 13.94
CA GLU A 201 -2.35 2.46 13.86
C GLU A 201 -3.10 1.12 13.75
N GLY A 202 -4.24 1.07 14.48
CA GLY A 202 -5.47 0.38 14.09
C GLY A 202 -5.92 -0.77 15.01
N ASN A 203 -6.64 -0.43 16.09
CA ASN A 203 -7.40 -1.28 17.02
C ASN A 203 -6.79 -2.66 17.39
N GLU A 204 -6.42 -2.78 18.67
CA GLU A 204 -5.82 -3.95 19.36
C GLU A 204 -4.32 -4.19 19.10
N ASP A 205 -3.79 -3.90 17.91
CA ASP A 205 -2.38 -4.21 17.56
C ASP A 205 -1.39 -3.04 17.66
N GLY A 206 -1.81 -1.77 17.68
CA GLY A 206 -0.87 -0.63 17.77
C GLY A 206 -0.18 -0.46 19.13
N SER A 207 -0.63 -1.22 20.15
CA SER A 207 -0.11 -1.13 21.52
C SER A 207 1.34 -1.63 21.62
N TRP A 208 1.71 -2.64 20.83
CA TRP A 208 3.00 -3.30 21.01
C TRP A 208 4.17 -2.47 20.48
N ALA A 209 4.00 -1.68 19.42
CA ALA A 209 5.08 -0.83 18.89
C ALA A 209 5.45 0.29 19.88
N ARG A 210 4.46 0.88 20.54
CA ARG A 210 4.68 1.86 21.61
C ARG A 210 5.29 1.21 22.85
N ALA A 211 4.79 0.04 23.24
CA ALA A 211 5.35 -0.73 24.35
C ALA A 211 6.80 -1.17 24.09
N LEU A 212 7.12 -1.52 22.84
CA LEU A 212 8.47 -1.82 22.42
C LEU A 212 9.39 -0.61 22.60
N SER A 213 8.98 0.58 22.15
CA SER A 213 9.76 1.80 22.38
C SER A 213 10.04 2.05 23.87
N VAL A 214 9.05 1.83 24.74
CA VAL A 214 9.23 1.91 26.20
C VAL A 214 10.21 0.84 26.71
N ALA A 215 10.08 -0.40 26.26
CA ALA A 215 10.97 -1.51 26.63
C ALA A 215 12.41 -1.27 26.16
N VAL A 216 12.62 -0.74 24.96
CA VAL A 216 13.93 -0.37 24.41
C VAL A 216 14.61 0.69 25.28
N VAL A 217 13.87 1.73 25.68
CA VAL A 217 14.40 2.79 26.56
C VAL A 217 14.77 2.22 27.92
N ARG A 218 13.90 1.41 28.54
CA ARG A 218 14.16 0.77 29.85
C ARG A 218 15.36 -0.19 29.81
N ALA A 219 15.48 -0.97 28.74
CA ALA A 219 16.57 -1.93 28.57
C ALA A 219 17.90 -1.26 28.14
N GLY A 220 17.87 0.01 27.72
CA GLY A 220 19.05 0.72 27.21
C GLY A 220 19.50 0.21 25.84
N GLY A 221 18.56 -0.15 24.97
CA GLY A 221 18.81 -0.55 23.59
C GLY A 221 18.00 -1.78 23.14
N PHE A 222 17.73 -1.86 21.83
CA PHE A 222 16.88 -2.92 21.26
C PHE A 222 17.46 -4.33 21.46
N GLY A 223 18.77 -4.50 21.35
CA GLY A 223 19.43 -5.82 21.53
C GLY A 223 19.29 -6.40 22.94
N LYS A 224 18.79 -5.62 23.91
CA LYS A 224 18.55 -6.06 25.30
C LYS A 224 17.07 -6.28 25.60
N VAL A 225 16.17 -6.02 24.66
CA VAL A 225 14.74 -6.24 24.84
C VAL A 225 14.44 -7.73 24.79
N THR A 226 13.75 -8.21 25.81
CA THR A 226 13.31 -9.61 25.92
C THR A 226 11.79 -9.70 25.93
N ALA A 227 11.26 -10.91 25.73
CA ALA A 227 9.84 -11.15 25.91
C ALA A 227 9.36 -10.85 27.34
N ALA A 228 10.21 -11.05 28.35
CA ALA A 228 9.89 -10.72 29.74
C ALA A 228 9.76 -9.21 29.95
N SER A 229 10.72 -8.41 29.45
CA SER A 229 10.62 -6.95 29.54
C SER A 229 9.42 -6.39 28.77
N MET A 230 9.03 -7.03 27.66
CA MET A 230 7.81 -6.67 26.94
C MET A 230 6.55 -7.01 27.74
N ALA A 231 6.50 -8.19 28.37
CA ALA A 231 5.37 -8.60 29.20
C ALA A 231 5.18 -7.69 30.43
N GLU A 232 6.27 -7.22 31.03
CA GLU A 232 6.22 -6.23 32.12
C GLU A 232 5.61 -4.89 31.69
N VAL A 233 5.77 -4.50 30.42
CA VAL A 233 5.24 -3.24 29.89
C VAL A 233 3.80 -3.38 29.40
N THR A 234 3.44 -4.51 28.78
CA THR A 234 2.12 -4.69 28.14
C THR A 234 1.11 -5.47 28.98
N GLY A 235 1.58 -6.31 29.91
CA GLY A 235 0.75 -7.30 30.60
C GLY A 235 0.35 -8.51 29.73
N TYR A 236 0.92 -8.66 28.54
CA TYR A 236 0.61 -9.76 27.63
C TYR A 236 1.29 -11.07 28.05
N SER A 237 0.80 -12.18 27.48
CA SER A 237 1.44 -13.49 27.67
C SER A 237 2.87 -13.47 27.11
N LEU A 238 3.77 -14.24 27.75
CA LEU A 238 5.15 -14.38 27.27
C LEU A 238 5.23 -14.87 25.82
N ASN A 239 4.30 -15.73 25.38
CA ASN A 239 4.28 -16.23 24.01
C ASN A 239 3.95 -15.10 23.01
N THR A 240 2.95 -14.29 23.32
CA THR A 240 2.57 -13.11 22.53
C THR A 240 3.73 -12.10 22.46
N CYS A 241 4.38 -11.83 23.60
CA CYS A 241 5.55 -10.95 23.64
C CYS A 241 6.72 -11.47 22.81
N ARG A 242 6.98 -12.79 22.79
CA ARG A 242 8.01 -13.38 21.91
C ARG A 242 7.72 -13.11 20.44
N GLN A 243 6.47 -13.32 20.02
CA GLN A 243 6.06 -13.06 18.64
C GLN A 243 6.27 -11.59 18.26
N TYR A 244 5.86 -10.65 19.12
CA TYR A 244 6.08 -9.22 18.86
C TYR A 244 7.55 -8.82 18.85
N VAL A 245 8.41 -9.39 19.70
CA VAL A 245 9.85 -9.10 19.68
C VAL A 245 10.49 -9.59 18.38
N VAL A 246 10.13 -10.79 17.92
CA VAL A 246 10.63 -11.34 16.65
C VAL A 246 10.16 -10.48 15.47
N GLU A 247 8.87 -10.13 15.45
CA GLU A 247 8.30 -9.27 14.41
C GLU A 247 8.95 -7.88 14.41
N ALA A 248 9.10 -7.27 15.58
CA ALA A 248 9.77 -5.99 15.75
C ALA A 248 11.21 -6.02 15.22
N HIS A 249 11.95 -7.09 15.54
CA HIS A 249 13.33 -7.22 15.10
C HIS A 249 13.41 -7.22 13.58
N TRP A 250 12.60 -8.04 12.92
CA TRP A 250 12.55 -8.09 11.46
C TRP A 250 12.16 -6.71 10.87
N LEU A 251 11.11 -6.06 11.36
CA LEU A 251 10.70 -4.74 10.86
C LEU A 251 11.78 -3.67 11.06
N LEU A 252 12.51 -3.68 12.18
CA LEU A 252 13.61 -2.74 12.41
C LEU A 252 14.82 -3.03 11.50
N GLN A 253 15.07 -4.30 11.15
CA GLN A 253 16.07 -4.64 10.13
C GLN A 253 15.66 -4.11 8.76
N VAL A 254 14.40 -4.27 8.36
CA VAL A 254 13.85 -3.70 7.12
C VAL A 254 14.04 -2.17 7.10
N ALA A 255 13.67 -1.48 8.18
CA ALA A 255 13.85 -0.03 8.29
C ALA A 255 15.33 0.38 8.12
N ARG A 256 16.23 -0.34 8.80
CA ARG A 256 17.66 -0.10 8.74
C ARG A 256 18.22 -0.30 7.33
N THR A 257 17.91 -1.41 6.67
CA THR A 257 18.36 -1.70 5.30
C THR A 257 17.95 -0.59 4.33
N VAL A 258 16.70 -0.10 4.44
CA VAL A 258 16.21 0.98 3.59
C VAL A 258 16.91 2.31 3.90
N LEU A 259 17.10 2.66 5.18
CA LEU A 259 17.78 3.90 5.58
C LEU A 259 19.26 3.93 5.18
N GLU A 260 19.97 2.82 5.37
CA GLU A 260 21.37 2.69 4.99
C GLU A 260 21.57 2.70 3.47
N GLY A 261 20.50 2.52 2.68
CA GLY A 261 20.55 2.57 1.22
C GLY A 261 21.40 1.46 0.62
N VAL A 262 21.56 0.34 1.32
CA VAL A 262 22.21 -0.85 0.76
C VAL A 262 21.30 -1.35 -0.35
N GLU A 263 21.61 -0.96 -1.59
CA GLU A 263 21.19 -1.73 -2.75
C GLU A 263 21.59 -3.17 -2.47
N THR A 264 20.62 -4.07 -2.36
CA THR A 264 20.89 -5.51 -2.50
C THR A 264 21.27 -5.72 -3.97
N ALA A 265 22.49 -5.32 -4.32
CA ALA A 265 23.15 -5.73 -5.54
C ALA A 265 23.13 -7.26 -5.54
N GLY A 266 22.63 -7.83 -6.63
CA GLY A 266 22.57 -9.28 -6.79
C GLY A 266 23.97 -9.87 -6.70
N ALA A 267 24.30 -10.48 -5.57
CA ALA A 267 25.36 -11.46 -5.50
C ALA A 267 24.80 -12.78 -6.06
N GLY A 268 24.74 -12.86 -7.40
CA GLY A 268 24.84 -14.14 -8.08
C GLY A 268 26.21 -14.77 -7.76
N PRO A 269 26.32 -16.10 -7.76
CA PRO A 269 27.51 -16.77 -7.27
C PRO A 269 28.68 -16.43 -8.20
N GLU A 270 29.73 -15.82 -7.64
CA GLU A 270 31.03 -15.82 -8.29
C GLU A 270 31.48 -17.28 -8.43
N ALA A 271 31.43 -17.75 -9.68
CA ALA A 271 32.07 -18.97 -10.10
C ALA A 271 33.58 -18.79 -9.92
N ASN A 272 34.10 -19.38 -8.85
CA ASN A 272 35.53 -19.53 -8.64
C ASN A 272 36.02 -20.62 -9.60
N HIS A 273 36.68 -20.23 -10.70
CA HIS A 273 37.50 -21.14 -11.49
C HIS A 273 38.94 -21.06 -11.00
N HIS A 274 39.34 -22.11 -10.27
CA HIS A 274 40.67 -22.70 -10.35
C HIS A 274 40.62 -23.91 -11.27
#